data_AF-A0A3P5XWD4-F1
#
_entry.id   AF-A0A3P5XWD4-F1
#
_cell.length_a   1.000
_cell.length_b   1.000
_cell.length_c   1.000
_cell.angle_alpha   90.00
_cell.angle_beta   90.00
_cell.angle_gamma   90.00
#
_symmetry.space_group_name_H-M   'P 1'
#
loop_
_entity.id
_entity.type
_entity.pdbx_description
1 polymer ?
#
loop_
_entity_poly.entity_id
_entity_poly.type
_entity_poly.pdbx_seq_one_letter_code
_entity_poly.pdbx_strand_id
1 'polypeptide(L)'
;MVSFFCVLFTFFFLCTHVSSADTISADFTLSGDQTISSSGGTFKMGFFQPATSSNFYIGMWYQQLPQQTIVWVANRDKPVSDKKTSLLKISNGNLVLLDGNNQTPVWSTGLNSSSAHDAVLQDDGNLVLRDDSGSLLWQSFDHPGDTWLPGAKIRYDKRTKKSQRLTSWTSVEDPSPGLFSLELDESTAYKILWNGSTQYWSSGPWNPQSKLFDSVPEMRLNYIFNYSFFSNATESYFTYSIYNKANISRLVMDVSGQIRQSSWLNNNNQWNLFWSQPRQQCLVYSYCGSFGICSSKSQPFCQCPRGFRPKSQKDWDLKDYSAGCVRKTELQCSRGVVNQFLPLTNVKLPDNLEVWGITSFNTCGSACLGNCSCMAYAHDESSNRCLMWTKDVFNLQQFEEDYSEGNTLYLRLSASDMPSSSTSGKSNKAVIFGAVLGSLGAIALVLLAVIIMLRYCRRKRMRGEKSDGTL
;
A
#
# COMPACT_ATOMS: atom_id res chain seq x y z
N MET A 1 -37.59 0.95 67.08
CA MET A 1 -37.17 2.15 66.32
C MET A 1 -35.66 2.07 66.15
N VAL A 2 -35.05 1.86 65.00
CA VAL A 2 -35.48 1.82 63.61
C VAL A 2 -34.53 0.79 62.96
N SER A 3 -35.11 -0.31 62.48
CA SER A 3 -34.53 -1.09 61.38
C SER A 3 -34.82 -0.30 60.10
N PHE A 4 -33.91 -0.32 59.13
CA PHE A 4 -33.87 0.36 57.82
C PHE A 4 -32.66 1.31 57.73
N PHE A 5 -31.54 0.84 57.17
CA PHE A 5 -30.65 1.60 56.26
C PHE A 5 -29.40 0.77 55.94
N CYS A 6 -29.56 -0.35 55.23
CA CYS A 6 -28.40 -1.10 54.71
C CYS A 6 -28.71 -1.95 53.46
N VAL A 7 -29.60 -1.48 52.56
CA VAL A 7 -29.98 -2.20 51.33
C VAL A 7 -29.93 -1.32 50.06
N LEU A 8 -29.37 -0.12 50.12
CA LEU A 8 -29.39 0.85 49.00
C LEU A 8 -28.00 1.20 48.45
N PHE A 9 -27.12 0.21 48.32
CA PHE A 9 -25.83 0.39 47.64
C PHE A 9 -25.42 -0.79 46.74
N THR A 10 -26.40 -1.49 46.16
CA THR A 10 -26.19 -2.60 45.22
C THR A 10 -27.01 -2.44 43.93
N PHE A 11 -27.24 -1.19 43.48
CA PHE A 11 -28.05 -0.92 42.28
C PHE A 11 -27.45 0.04 41.24
N PHE A 12 -26.15 0.33 41.29
CA PHE A 12 -25.54 1.30 40.34
C PHE A 12 -24.27 0.83 39.61
N PHE A 13 -24.07 -0.48 39.47
CA PHE A 13 -23.13 -1.05 38.49
C PHE A 13 -23.73 -2.26 37.80
N LEU A 14 -24.99 -2.17 37.36
CA LEU A 14 -25.30 -2.79 36.08
C LEU A 14 -24.72 -1.85 35.02
N CYS A 15 -23.45 -2.04 34.68
CA CYS A 15 -23.01 -1.78 33.32
C CYS A 15 -23.84 -2.72 32.44
N THR A 16 -25.07 -2.31 32.10
CA THR A 16 -25.74 -2.85 30.94
C THR A 16 -24.78 -2.53 29.79
N HIS A 17 -24.03 -3.54 29.35
CA HIS A 17 -23.56 -3.55 27.99
C HIS A 17 -24.83 -3.41 27.15
N VAL A 18 -25.18 -2.17 26.79
CA VAL A 18 -26.17 -1.89 25.77
C VAL A 18 -25.52 -2.45 24.52
N SER A 19 -25.78 -3.73 24.25
CA SER A 19 -25.39 -4.33 22.99
C SER A 19 -26.11 -3.50 21.93
N SER A 20 -25.34 -2.79 21.12
CA SER A 20 -25.86 -2.17 19.90
C SER A 20 -26.64 -3.25 19.17
N ALA A 21 -27.87 -2.97 18.73
CA ALA A 21 -28.62 -3.91 17.90
C ALA A 21 -27.77 -4.25 16.66
N ASP A 22 -27.90 -5.47 16.15
CA ASP A 22 -27.26 -5.93 14.91
C ASP A 22 -28.03 -5.52 13.65
N THR A 23 -29.21 -4.91 13.84
CA THR A 23 -30.23 -4.75 12.83
C THR A 23 -30.65 -3.28 12.67
N ILE A 24 -30.78 -2.85 11.41
CA ILE A 24 -31.45 -1.62 10.99
C ILE A 24 -32.81 -2.05 10.43
N SER A 25 -33.88 -1.88 11.21
CA SER A 25 -35.25 -2.11 10.76
C SER A 25 -35.81 -0.88 10.01
N ALA A 26 -36.97 -1.02 9.38
CA ALA A 26 -37.65 0.07 8.66
C ALA A 26 -37.89 1.32 9.53
N ASP A 27 -38.14 1.16 10.83
CA ASP A 27 -38.40 2.26 11.76
C ASP A 27 -37.12 2.81 12.42
N PHE A 28 -35.97 2.19 12.16
CA PHE A 28 -34.69 2.60 12.71
C PHE A 28 -33.88 3.39 11.70
N THR A 29 -33.23 4.45 12.17
CA THR A 29 -32.30 5.25 11.38
C THR A 29 -30.99 5.36 12.13
N LEU A 30 -29.88 5.09 11.45
CA LEU A 30 -28.54 5.26 11.98
C LEU A 30 -28.04 6.67 11.63
N SER A 31 -27.71 7.46 12.66
CA SER A 31 -27.28 8.85 12.58
C SER A 31 -26.23 9.20 13.64
N GLY A 32 -25.41 10.22 13.40
CA GLY A 32 -24.43 10.72 14.36
C GLY A 32 -23.45 9.64 14.84
N ASP A 33 -23.40 9.41 16.14
CA ASP A 33 -22.53 8.41 16.79
C ASP A 33 -23.21 7.04 16.99
N GLN A 34 -24.43 6.86 16.47
CA GLN A 34 -25.13 5.59 16.53
C GLN A 34 -24.42 4.53 15.69
N THR A 35 -24.45 3.30 16.18
CA THR A 35 -23.80 2.16 15.55
C THR A 35 -24.70 0.93 15.61
N ILE A 36 -24.38 -0.08 14.81
CA ILE A 36 -24.86 -1.45 14.99
C ILE A 36 -23.66 -2.37 15.22
N SER A 37 -23.88 -3.48 15.91
CA SER A 37 -22.84 -4.46 16.24
C SER A 37 -23.32 -5.84 15.85
N SER A 38 -22.47 -6.66 15.22
CA SER A 38 -22.81 -8.05 14.95
C SER A 38 -23.12 -8.78 16.27
N SER A 39 -24.01 -9.78 16.22
CA SER A 39 -24.54 -10.42 17.44
C SER A 39 -23.46 -11.07 18.32
N GLY A 40 -22.39 -11.59 17.74
CA GLY A 40 -21.21 -12.10 18.46
C GLY A 40 -20.16 -11.03 18.82
N GLY A 41 -20.40 -9.75 18.51
CA GLY A 41 -19.52 -8.63 18.85
C GLY A 41 -18.21 -8.57 18.06
N THR A 42 -18.16 -9.22 16.89
CA THR A 42 -16.95 -9.25 16.04
C THR A 42 -16.81 -7.97 15.23
N PHE A 43 -17.90 -7.51 14.62
CA PHE A 43 -17.94 -6.35 13.74
C PHE A 43 -18.86 -5.27 14.27
N LYS A 44 -18.52 -4.02 13.97
CA LYS A 44 -19.30 -2.83 14.28
C LYS A 44 -19.41 -1.96 13.03
N MET A 45 -20.55 -1.32 12.84
CA MET A 45 -20.80 -0.45 11.70
C MET A 45 -21.43 0.86 12.14
N GLY A 46 -21.06 1.95 11.47
CA GLY A 46 -21.62 3.28 11.70
C GLY A 46 -20.86 4.35 10.92
N PHE A 47 -21.08 5.62 11.27
CA PHE A 47 -20.29 6.72 10.71
C PHE A 47 -18.86 6.70 11.26
N PHE A 48 -17.88 6.93 10.38
CA PHE A 48 -16.49 7.15 10.76
C PHE A 48 -15.89 8.30 9.94
N GLN A 49 -14.77 8.81 10.44
CA GLN A 49 -14.00 9.89 9.84
C GLN A 49 -12.53 9.46 9.80
N PRO A 50 -11.90 9.38 8.61
CA PRO A 50 -10.45 9.21 8.53
C PRO A 50 -9.73 10.37 9.22
N ALA A 51 -8.62 10.11 9.91
CA ALA A 51 -8.03 11.00 10.91
C ALA A 51 -7.79 12.47 10.48
N THR A 52 -7.50 12.71 9.21
CA THR A 52 -7.18 14.03 8.64
C THR A 52 -8.27 14.59 7.72
N SER A 53 -9.33 13.81 7.46
CA SER A 53 -10.38 14.15 6.51
C SER A 53 -11.50 14.93 7.17
N SER A 54 -12.09 15.92 6.49
CA SER A 54 -13.33 16.58 6.92
C SER A 54 -14.59 15.78 6.54
N ASN A 55 -14.42 14.66 5.85
CA ASN A 55 -15.50 13.87 5.27
C ASN A 55 -15.88 12.69 6.18
N PHE A 56 -17.18 12.35 6.19
CA PHE A 56 -17.70 11.18 6.89
C PHE A 56 -18.14 10.10 5.92
N TYR A 57 -18.06 8.86 6.39
CA TYR A 57 -18.43 7.67 5.64
C TYR A 57 -19.16 6.69 6.55
N ILE A 58 -20.07 5.89 5.97
CA ILE A 58 -20.56 4.67 6.62
C ILE A 58 -19.53 3.58 6.37
N GLY A 59 -19.00 3.01 7.45
CA GLY A 59 -18.03 1.94 7.39
C GLY A 59 -18.29 0.85 8.41
N MET A 60 -17.63 -0.28 8.17
CA MET A 60 -17.62 -1.45 9.04
C MET A 60 -16.19 -1.70 9.51
N TRP A 61 -16.01 -2.07 10.78
CA TRP A 61 -14.70 -2.35 11.37
C TRP A 61 -14.78 -3.47 12.41
N TYR A 62 -13.62 -4.03 12.76
CA TYR A 62 -13.54 -4.97 13.88
C TYR A 62 -13.79 -4.26 15.21
N GLN A 63 -14.77 -4.73 15.97
CA GLN A 63 -15.16 -4.12 17.24
C GLN A 63 -14.15 -4.36 18.36
N GLN A 64 -13.55 -5.56 18.37
CA GLN A 64 -12.63 -6.02 19.41
C GLN A 64 -11.20 -5.45 19.29
N LEU A 65 -10.90 -4.71 18.22
CA LEU A 65 -9.57 -4.14 18.01
C LEU A 65 -9.44 -2.76 18.66
N PRO A 66 -8.30 -2.46 19.32
CA PRO A 66 -8.08 -1.15 19.94
C PRO A 66 -7.95 -0.03 18.91
N GLN A 67 -7.39 -0.34 17.73
CA GLN A 67 -7.29 0.58 16.60
C GLN A 67 -8.40 0.26 15.59
N GLN A 68 -9.15 1.30 15.21
CA GLN A 68 -10.24 1.16 14.25
C GLN A 68 -9.68 0.70 12.89
N THR A 69 -9.92 -0.56 12.54
CA THR A 69 -9.55 -1.13 11.25
C THR A 69 -10.80 -1.29 10.40
N ILE A 70 -10.98 -0.36 9.45
CA ILE A 70 -12.10 -0.39 8.51
C ILE A 70 -11.92 -1.56 7.53
N VAL A 71 -12.99 -2.32 7.28
CA VAL A 71 -13.01 -3.49 6.37
C VAL A 71 -14.02 -3.35 5.23
N TRP A 72 -14.93 -2.39 5.32
CA TRP A 72 -15.90 -2.09 4.28
C TRP A 72 -16.40 -0.66 4.41
N VAL A 73 -16.69 0.01 3.29
CA VAL A 73 -17.17 1.39 3.23
C VAL A 73 -18.28 1.48 2.19
N ALA A 74 -19.46 1.96 2.58
CA ALA A 74 -20.62 2.04 1.68
C ALA A 74 -20.44 3.15 0.63
N ASN A 75 -20.25 4.39 1.09
CA ASN A 75 -20.27 5.60 0.27
C ASN A 75 -18.85 6.09 -0.07
N ARG A 76 -17.95 5.17 -0.45
CA ARG A 76 -16.54 5.49 -0.72
C ARG A 76 -16.34 6.52 -1.84
N ASP A 77 -17.23 6.54 -2.83
CA ASP A 77 -17.17 7.47 -3.97
C ASP A 77 -17.70 8.88 -3.62
N LYS A 78 -18.63 8.95 -2.67
CA LYS A 78 -19.36 10.16 -2.33
C LYS A 78 -19.49 10.31 -0.81
N PRO A 79 -18.54 11.01 -0.15
CA PRO A 79 -18.61 11.26 1.28
C PRO A 79 -19.84 12.09 1.66
N VAL A 80 -20.16 12.09 2.96
CA VAL A 80 -21.14 13.01 3.55
C VAL A 80 -20.46 14.08 4.40
N SER A 81 -21.12 15.22 4.52
CA SER A 81 -20.52 16.43 5.10
C SER A 81 -20.67 16.50 6.63
N ASP A 82 -21.75 15.94 7.18
CA ASP A 82 -22.02 15.95 8.62
C ASP A 82 -22.82 14.73 9.06
N LYS A 83 -22.15 13.81 9.77
CA LYS A 83 -22.77 12.59 10.31
C LYS A 83 -24.03 12.83 11.15
N LYS A 84 -24.22 14.00 11.77
CA LYS A 84 -25.40 14.29 12.61
C LYS A 84 -26.66 14.56 11.79
N THR A 85 -26.50 15.13 10.59
CA THR A 85 -27.62 15.45 9.70
C THR A 85 -27.81 14.39 8.63
N SER A 86 -26.78 13.58 8.35
CA SER A 86 -26.87 12.43 7.47
C SER A 86 -27.57 11.25 8.14
N LEU A 87 -28.30 10.46 7.35
CA LEU A 87 -29.13 9.36 7.82
C LEU A 87 -28.93 8.12 6.95
N LEU A 88 -28.63 6.97 7.58
CA LEU A 88 -28.71 5.65 6.94
C LEU A 88 -29.98 4.96 7.41
N LYS A 89 -30.90 4.67 6.48
CA LYS A 89 -32.19 4.03 6.77
C LYS A 89 -32.69 3.16 5.63
N ILE A 90 -33.68 2.32 5.91
CA ILE A 90 -34.44 1.64 4.86
C ILE A 90 -35.53 2.60 4.35
N SER A 91 -35.61 2.76 3.04
CA SER A 91 -36.59 3.62 2.38
C SER A 91 -36.89 3.07 0.99
N ASN A 92 -38.18 2.88 0.67
CA ASN A 92 -38.64 2.37 -0.64
C ASN A 92 -37.92 1.08 -1.06
N GLY A 93 -37.85 0.10 -0.15
CA GLY A 93 -37.22 -1.20 -0.40
C GLY A 93 -35.70 -1.19 -0.58
N ASN A 94 -35.03 -0.09 -0.22
CA ASN A 94 -33.58 0.04 -0.32
C ASN A 94 -32.97 0.47 1.00
N LEU A 95 -31.73 0.07 1.27
CA LEU A 95 -30.90 0.75 2.27
C LEU A 95 -30.29 1.98 1.60
N VAL A 96 -30.54 3.16 2.17
CA VAL A 96 -30.21 4.45 1.55
C VAL A 96 -29.47 5.34 2.56
N LEU A 97 -28.39 5.99 2.09
CA LEU A 97 -27.70 7.04 2.82
C LEU A 97 -28.10 8.40 2.24
N LEU A 98 -28.61 9.27 3.11
CA LEU A 98 -29.06 10.63 2.80
C LEU A 98 -28.12 11.62 3.50
N ASP A 99 -27.73 12.69 2.81
CA ASP A 99 -26.85 13.74 3.34
C ASP A 99 -27.59 15.06 3.60
N GLY A 100 -27.22 15.71 4.71
CA GLY A 100 -27.69 17.03 5.11
C GLY A 100 -29.16 17.11 5.50
N ASN A 101 -29.57 18.31 5.91
CA ASN A 101 -30.96 18.61 6.29
C ASN A 101 -31.95 18.44 5.12
N ASN A 102 -31.47 18.61 3.88
CA ASN A 102 -32.27 18.38 2.67
C ASN A 102 -32.39 16.89 2.30
N GLN A 103 -31.77 15.99 3.08
CA GLN A 103 -31.83 14.54 2.91
C GLN A 103 -31.53 14.10 1.47
N THR A 104 -30.46 14.64 0.88
CA THR A 104 -30.09 14.34 -0.51
C THR A 104 -29.48 12.94 -0.60
N PRO A 105 -29.98 12.04 -1.47
CA PRO A 105 -29.39 10.71 -1.61
C PRO A 105 -27.93 10.76 -2.09
N VAL A 106 -27.04 10.05 -1.38
CA VAL A 106 -25.63 9.92 -1.76
C VAL A 106 -25.22 8.49 -2.09
N TRP A 107 -25.92 7.49 -1.53
CA TRP A 107 -25.67 6.08 -1.76
C TRP A 107 -26.95 5.26 -1.53
N SER A 108 -27.11 4.16 -2.27
CA SER A 108 -28.21 3.20 -2.06
C SER A 108 -27.85 1.82 -2.60
N THR A 109 -28.52 0.78 -2.12
CA THR A 109 -28.38 -0.60 -2.62
C THR A 109 -28.80 -0.81 -4.09
N GLY A 110 -29.61 0.10 -4.66
CA GLY A 110 -29.97 0.07 -6.07
C GLY A 110 -30.89 -1.07 -6.49
N LEU A 111 -31.74 -1.53 -5.57
CA LEU A 111 -32.70 -2.61 -5.79
C LEU A 111 -33.95 -2.11 -6.51
N ASN A 112 -34.46 -2.95 -7.42
CA ASN A 112 -35.73 -2.76 -8.13
C ASN A 112 -36.94 -3.36 -7.38
N SER A 113 -36.79 -3.68 -6.09
CA SER A 113 -37.85 -4.28 -5.24
C SER A 113 -38.22 -3.33 -4.11
N SER A 114 -39.50 -3.32 -3.72
CA SER A 114 -40.02 -2.58 -2.57
C SER A 114 -40.11 -3.42 -1.30
N SER A 115 -39.54 -4.64 -1.29
CA SER A 115 -39.77 -5.65 -0.25
C SER A 115 -38.77 -5.65 0.92
N ALA A 116 -37.78 -4.74 0.95
CA ALA A 116 -36.78 -4.76 2.01
C ALA A 116 -37.38 -4.41 3.38
N HIS A 117 -37.13 -5.29 4.36
CA HIS A 117 -37.63 -5.21 5.72
C HIS A 117 -36.57 -4.71 6.69
N ASP A 118 -35.42 -5.39 6.71
CA ASP A 118 -34.33 -5.13 7.64
C ASP A 118 -32.95 -5.33 6.98
N ALA A 119 -31.95 -4.65 7.55
CA ALA A 119 -30.54 -4.86 7.25
C ALA A 119 -29.83 -5.38 8.49
N VAL A 120 -29.18 -6.55 8.40
CA VAL A 120 -28.57 -7.25 9.53
C VAL A 120 -27.07 -7.37 9.32
N LEU A 121 -26.27 -6.98 10.32
CA LEU A 121 -24.82 -7.16 10.35
C LEU A 121 -24.46 -8.52 10.95
N GLN A 122 -23.87 -9.39 10.13
CA GLN A 122 -23.49 -10.75 10.52
C GLN A 122 -22.08 -10.83 11.12
N ASP A 123 -21.80 -11.89 11.88
CA ASP A 123 -20.51 -12.12 12.55
C ASP A 123 -19.35 -12.45 11.60
N ASP A 124 -19.62 -12.75 10.34
CA ASP A 124 -18.61 -12.87 9.29
C ASP A 124 -18.27 -11.53 8.63
N GLY A 125 -18.97 -10.45 9.00
CA GLY A 125 -18.80 -9.11 8.43
C GLY A 125 -19.63 -8.87 7.17
N ASN A 126 -20.61 -9.73 6.91
CA ASN A 126 -21.57 -9.50 5.83
C ASN A 126 -22.75 -8.67 6.34
N LEU A 127 -23.02 -7.53 5.70
CA LEU A 127 -24.24 -6.75 5.92
C LEU A 127 -25.27 -7.22 4.89
N VAL A 128 -26.36 -7.82 5.34
CA VAL A 128 -27.39 -8.39 4.47
C VAL A 128 -28.69 -7.61 4.58
N LEU A 129 -29.30 -7.28 3.46
CA LEU A 129 -30.65 -6.72 3.38
C LEU A 129 -31.62 -7.83 3.00
N ARG A 130 -32.71 -7.97 3.75
CA ARG A 130 -33.68 -9.07 3.58
C ARG A 130 -35.10 -8.54 3.43
N ASP A 131 -35.99 -9.37 2.90
CA ASP A 131 -37.43 -9.11 2.93
C ASP A 131 -38.12 -9.69 4.16
N ASP A 132 -39.43 -9.46 4.29
CA ASP A 132 -40.27 -9.95 5.40
C ASP A 132 -40.23 -11.49 5.57
N SER A 133 -39.89 -12.23 4.50
CA SER A 133 -39.75 -13.69 4.54
C SER A 133 -38.36 -14.16 4.99
N GLY A 134 -37.43 -13.22 5.19
CA GLY A 134 -36.03 -13.48 5.47
C GLY A 134 -35.19 -13.79 4.23
N SER A 135 -35.74 -13.63 3.02
CA SER A 135 -35.02 -13.88 1.77
C SER A 135 -33.98 -12.79 1.51
N LEU A 136 -32.80 -13.18 1.04
CA LEU A 136 -31.70 -12.25 0.77
C LEU A 136 -32.01 -11.38 -0.46
N LEU A 137 -31.98 -10.06 -0.30
CA LEU A 137 -32.15 -9.08 -1.37
C LEU A 137 -30.83 -8.46 -1.83
N TRP A 138 -29.93 -8.19 -0.89
CA TRP A 138 -28.63 -7.57 -1.13
C TRP A 138 -27.62 -7.95 -0.04
N GLN A 139 -26.33 -7.97 -0.35
CA GLN A 139 -25.27 -8.20 0.64
C GLN A 139 -23.98 -7.42 0.36
N SER A 140 -23.29 -6.98 1.41
CA SER A 140 -22.02 -6.23 1.27
C SER A 140 -20.91 -7.06 0.64
N PHE A 141 -20.90 -8.38 0.84
CA PHE A 141 -19.91 -9.28 0.22
C PHE A 141 -19.95 -9.27 -1.31
N ASP A 142 -21.07 -8.88 -1.94
CA ASP A 142 -21.15 -8.72 -3.38
C ASP A 142 -20.60 -7.38 -3.90
N HIS A 143 -20.28 -6.47 -2.98
CA HIS A 143 -19.80 -5.10 -3.22
C HIS A 143 -18.52 -4.82 -2.41
N PRO A 144 -17.40 -5.51 -2.71
CA PRO A 144 -16.18 -5.40 -1.94
C PRO A 144 -15.55 -3.99 -2.05
N GLY A 145 -14.88 -3.58 -0.97
CA GLY A 145 -14.03 -2.40 -0.94
C GLY A 145 -12.59 -2.76 -1.34
N ASP A 146 -11.65 -2.49 -0.45
CA ASP A 146 -10.24 -2.90 -0.55
C ASP A 146 -9.94 -4.19 0.22
N THR A 147 -10.83 -4.60 1.13
CA THR A 147 -10.64 -5.74 2.03
C THR A 147 -11.49 -6.95 1.64
N TRP A 148 -10.86 -8.12 1.64
CA TRP A 148 -11.46 -9.42 1.43
C TRP A 148 -11.43 -10.23 2.73
N LEU A 149 -12.59 -10.31 3.37
CA LEU A 149 -12.80 -11.02 4.64
C LEU A 149 -12.91 -12.55 4.44
N PRO A 150 -12.66 -13.35 5.50
CA PRO A 150 -12.90 -14.79 5.47
C PRO A 150 -14.36 -15.10 5.10
N GLY A 151 -14.58 -16.09 4.23
CA GLY A 151 -15.91 -16.49 3.73
C GLY A 151 -16.43 -15.65 2.56
N ALA A 152 -15.94 -14.41 2.38
CA ALA A 152 -16.27 -13.60 1.21
C ALA A 152 -15.59 -14.15 -0.05
N LYS A 153 -16.04 -13.68 -1.21
CA LYS A 153 -15.63 -14.16 -2.53
C LYS A 153 -15.34 -12.97 -3.43
N ILE A 154 -14.31 -13.08 -4.25
CA ILE A 154 -14.13 -12.22 -5.42
C ILE A 154 -14.45 -13.07 -6.64
N ARG A 155 -15.58 -12.81 -7.28
CA ARG A 155 -16.13 -13.69 -8.32
C ARG A 155 -15.87 -13.20 -9.74
N TYR A 156 -15.78 -14.16 -10.65
CA TYR A 156 -15.90 -13.97 -12.08
C TYR A 156 -17.22 -14.60 -12.55
N ASP A 157 -18.14 -13.80 -13.06
CA ASP A 157 -19.39 -14.25 -13.68
C ASP A 157 -19.13 -14.63 -15.13
N LYS A 158 -19.23 -15.94 -15.43
CA LYS A 158 -18.96 -16.50 -16.77
C LYS A 158 -20.06 -16.21 -17.78
N ARG A 159 -21.28 -15.92 -17.31
CA ARG A 159 -22.43 -15.59 -18.15
C ARG A 159 -22.34 -14.14 -18.64
N THR A 160 -21.98 -13.22 -17.76
CA THR A 160 -21.86 -11.79 -18.11
C THR A 160 -20.44 -11.38 -18.52
N LYS A 161 -19.46 -12.26 -18.31
CA LYS A 161 -18.02 -12.00 -18.52
C LYS A 161 -17.51 -10.82 -17.71
N LYS A 162 -17.97 -10.70 -16.46
CA LYS A 162 -17.63 -9.61 -15.56
C LYS A 162 -17.01 -10.13 -14.27
N SER A 163 -15.97 -9.45 -13.82
CA SER A 163 -15.31 -9.73 -12.55
C SER A 163 -15.70 -8.73 -11.47
N GLN A 164 -15.81 -9.19 -10.22
CA GLN A 164 -15.77 -8.32 -9.06
C GLN A 164 -14.34 -7.81 -8.87
N ARG A 165 -14.22 -6.55 -8.43
CA ARG A 165 -12.94 -5.88 -8.20
C ARG A 165 -12.77 -5.56 -6.73
N LEU A 166 -11.67 -6.03 -6.16
CA LEU A 166 -11.17 -5.55 -4.88
C LEU A 166 -10.29 -4.33 -5.17
N THR A 167 -10.69 -3.14 -4.72
CA THR A 167 -10.05 -1.87 -5.13
C THR A 167 -9.50 -1.14 -3.92
N SER A 168 -8.19 -0.86 -3.97
CA SER A 168 -7.47 -0.09 -2.94
C SER A 168 -8.14 1.25 -2.63
N TRP A 169 -7.81 1.79 -1.46
CA TRP A 169 -8.07 3.20 -1.15
C TRP A 169 -7.13 4.10 -1.95
N THR A 170 -7.51 5.37 -2.13
CA THR A 170 -6.65 6.37 -2.76
C THR A 170 -5.42 6.66 -1.90
N SER A 171 -5.60 6.71 -0.58
CA SER A 171 -4.51 6.84 0.40
C SER A 171 -4.92 6.24 1.74
N VAL A 172 -4.03 6.22 2.72
CA VAL A 172 -4.35 5.77 4.10
C VAL A 172 -5.43 6.65 4.74
N GLU A 173 -5.61 7.87 4.24
CA GLU A 173 -6.52 8.89 4.79
C GLU A 173 -7.78 9.10 3.94
N ASP A 174 -7.85 8.53 2.74
CA ASP A 174 -8.97 8.69 1.82
C ASP A 174 -9.47 7.33 1.28
N PRO A 175 -10.66 6.85 1.71
CA PRO A 175 -11.21 5.56 1.33
C PRO A 175 -11.79 5.51 -0.09
N SER A 176 -11.77 6.62 -0.83
CA SER A 176 -12.19 6.65 -2.24
C SER A 176 -11.45 5.59 -3.08
N PRO A 177 -12.02 5.11 -4.21
CA PRO A 177 -11.33 4.14 -5.06
C PRO A 177 -9.98 4.65 -5.59
N GLY A 178 -8.91 3.95 -5.19
CA GLY A 178 -7.56 4.20 -5.65
C GLY A 178 -7.25 3.54 -6.99
N LEU A 179 -5.97 3.61 -7.38
CA LEU A 179 -5.51 3.16 -8.69
C LEU A 179 -5.33 1.64 -8.81
N PHE A 180 -5.19 0.92 -7.70
CA PHE A 180 -4.89 -0.51 -7.73
C PHE A 180 -6.12 -1.35 -7.48
N SER A 181 -6.34 -2.34 -8.33
CA SER A 181 -7.46 -3.29 -8.20
C SER A 181 -7.04 -4.72 -8.50
N LEU A 182 -7.60 -5.68 -7.77
CA LEU A 182 -7.46 -7.12 -7.98
C LEU A 182 -8.76 -7.68 -8.57
N GLU A 183 -8.68 -8.48 -9.62
CA GLU A 183 -9.82 -9.16 -10.22
C GLU A 183 -9.48 -10.57 -10.71
N LEU A 184 -10.47 -11.46 -10.76
CA LEU A 184 -10.35 -12.81 -11.34
C LEU A 184 -10.69 -12.78 -12.83
N ASP A 185 -9.93 -13.48 -13.65
CA ASP A 185 -10.19 -13.58 -15.10
C ASP A 185 -10.68 -14.95 -15.57
N GLU A 186 -10.95 -15.08 -16.87
CA GLU A 186 -11.39 -16.32 -17.51
C GLU A 186 -10.39 -17.47 -17.37
N SER A 187 -9.10 -17.17 -17.21
CA SER A 187 -8.04 -18.16 -17.04
C SER A 187 -7.95 -18.71 -15.62
N THR A 188 -8.86 -18.31 -14.72
CA THR A 188 -8.85 -18.62 -13.28
C THR A 188 -7.66 -18.02 -12.53
N ALA A 189 -7.05 -16.97 -13.08
CA ALA A 189 -5.97 -16.23 -12.43
C ALA A 189 -6.49 -14.91 -11.88
N TYR A 190 -6.01 -14.55 -10.68
CA TYR A 190 -6.18 -13.20 -10.18
C TYR A 190 -5.11 -12.29 -10.77
N LYS A 191 -5.52 -11.12 -11.23
CA LYS A 191 -4.65 -10.09 -11.80
C LYS A 191 -4.74 -8.84 -10.98
N ILE A 192 -3.59 -8.20 -10.75
CA ILE A 192 -3.56 -6.85 -10.21
C ILE A 192 -3.37 -5.87 -11.37
N LEU A 193 -4.28 -4.90 -11.42
CA LEU A 193 -4.35 -3.86 -12.43
C LEU A 193 -4.02 -2.51 -11.80
N TRP A 194 -3.24 -1.72 -12.51
CA TRP A 194 -3.09 -0.31 -12.28
C TRP A 194 -4.03 0.47 -13.19
N ASN A 195 -4.74 1.44 -12.61
CA ASN A 195 -5.73 2.29 -13.26
C ASN A 195 -6.76 1.49 -14.08
N GLY A 196 -7.16 0.33 -13.55
CA GLY A 196 -8.17 -0.56 -14.11
C GLY A 196 -7.84 -1.21 -15.46
N SER A 197 -6.65 -1.01 -16.02
CA SER A 197 -6.30 -1.49 -17.38
C SER A 197 -4.90 -2.10 -17.49
N THR A 198 -3.89 -1.57 -16.80
CA THR A 198 -2.51 -2.04 -16.92
C THR A 198 -2.23 -3.16 -15.92
N GLN A 199 -2.21 -4.39 -16.38
CA GLN A 199 -1.81 -5.53 -15.55
C GLN A 199 -0.31 -5.49 -15.24
N TYR A 200 0.06 -5.66 -13.98
CA TYR A 200 1.46 -5.77 -13.56
C TYR A 200 1.79 -7.01 -12.74
N TRP A 201 0.78 -7.77 -12.34
CA TRP A 201 0.97 -9.02 -11.64
C TRP A 201 -0.18 -9.99 -11.92
N SER A 202 0.13 -11.28 -11.88
CA SER A 202 -0.85 -12.37 -11.96
C SER A 202 -0.50 -13.44 -10.94
N SER A 203 -1.52 -14.01 -10.31
CA SER A 203 -1.37 -15.18 -9.44
C SER A 203 -0.99 -16.44 -10.21
N GLY A 204 -1.16 -16.44 -11.53
CA GLY A 204 -1.28 -17.66 -12.32
C GLY A 204 -2.62 -18.37 -12.07
N PRO A 205 -2.98 -19.36 -12.90
CA PRO A 205 -4.22 -20.11 -12.76
C PRO A 205 -4.25 -20.88 -11.43
N TRP A 206 -5.46 -21.26 -10.99
CA TRP A 206 -5.62 -22.14 -9.85
C TRP A 206 -5.20 -23.58 -10.21
N ASN A 207 -4.32 -24.17 -9.40
CA ASN A 207 -3.94 -25.57 -9.52
C ASN A 207 -4.76 -26.43 -8.52
N PRO A 208 -5.69 -27.28 -8.99
CA PRO A 208 -6.56 -28.06 -8.10
C PRO A 208 -5.83 -29.20 -7.38
N GLN A 209 -4.70 -29.70 -7.91
CA GLN A 209 -3.92 -30.76 -7.26
C GLN A 209 -3.15 -30.20 -6.06
N SER A 210 -2.49 -29.06 -6.22
CA SER A 210 -1.74 -28.43 -5.13
C SER A 210 -2.59 -27.55 -4.22
N LYS A 211 -3.79 -27.13 -4.69
CA LYS A 211 -4.68 -26.16 -4.05
C LYS A 211 -4.02 -24.79 -3.86
N LEU A 212 -3.32 -24.32 -4.89
CA LEU A 212 -2.57 -23.06 -4.87
C LEU A 212 -2.77 -22.31 -6.18
N PHE A 213 -2.57 -21.00 -6.14
CA PHE A 213 -2.20 -20.26 -7.35
C PHE A 213 -0.70 -20.39 -7.59
N ASP A 214 -0.30 -20.57 -8.86
CA ASP A 214 1.08 -20.90 -9.23
C ASP A 214 2.13 -19.90 -8.70
N SER A 215 1.79 -18.61 -8.69
CA SER A 215 2.66 -17.52 -8.24
C SER A 215 2.42 -17.09 -6.78
N VAL A 216 1.71 -17.90 -5.99
CA VAL A 216 1.44 -17.64 -4.56
C VAL A 216 1.79 -18.87 -3.70
N PRO A 217 3.08 -19.27 -3.65
CA PRO A 217 3.51 -20.46 -2.91
C PRO A 217 3.29 -20.36 -1.39
N GLU A 218 3.10 -19.18 -0.83
CA GLU A 218 2.81 -18.94 0.60
C GLU A 218 1.48 -19.57 1.04
N MET A 219 0.57 -19.82 0.11
CA MET A 219 -0.67 -20.54 0.38
C MET A 219 -0.44 -22.01 0.79
N ARG A 220 0.77 -22.56 0.58
CA ARG A 220 1.15 -23.91 1.05
C ARG A 220 1.14 -24.03 2.58
N LEU A 221 1.34 -22.93 3.30
CA LEU A 221 1.35 -22.89 4.75
C LEU A 221 -0.09 -22.88 5.30
N ASN A 222 -0.85 -23.92 4.97
CA ASN A 222 -2.30 -24.00 5.14
C ASN A 222 -2.75 -24.57 6.50
N TYR A 223 -1.98 -24.35 7.58
CA TYR A 223 -2.40 -24.76 8.94
C TYR A 223 -3.25 -23.69 9.64
N ILE A 224 -3.24 -22.44 9.13
CA ILE A 224 -4.03 -21.31 9.65
C ILE A 224 -5.30 -21.13 8.82
N PHE A 225 -5.17 -21.28 7.50
CA PHE A 225 -6.20 -20.95 6.52
C PHE A 225 -6.62 -22.18 5.71
N ASN A 226 -7.91 -22.29 5.46
CA ASN A 226 -8.46 -23.23 4.49
C ASN A 226 -8.80 -22.47 3.20
N TYR A 227 -7.99 -22.69 2.16
CA TYR A 227 -8.18 -22.08 0.86
C TYR A 227 -9.01 -22.96 -0.06
N SER A 228 -9.96 -22.36 -0.76
CA SER A 228 -10.84 -23.05 -1.69
C SER A 228 -11.06 -22.23 -2.94
N PHE A 229 -11.10 -22.92 -4.09
CA PHE A 229 -11.46 -22.33 -5.36
C PHE A 229 -12.64 -23.11 -5.93
N PHE A 230 -13.63 -22.38 -6.44
CA PHE A 230 -14.82 -22.93 -7.04
C PHE A 230 -14.94 -22.44 -8.48
N SER A 231 -15.34 -23.33 -9.37
CA SER A 231 -15.53 -23.03 -10.79
C SER A 231 -16.58 -23.97 -11.36
N ASN A 232 -17.71 -23.42 -11.81
CA ASN A 232 -18.79 -24.18 -12.45
C ASN A 232 -19.19 -23.51 -13.79
N ALA A 233 -20.36 -23.83 -14.34
CA ALA A 233 -20.83 -23.23 -15.59
C ALA A 233 -21.18 -21.73 -15.48
N THR A 234 -21.47 -21.22 -14.29
CA THR A 234 -21.99 -19.86 -14.07
C THR A 234 -20.94 -18.90 -13.53
N GLU A 235 -20.08 -19.37 -12.62
CA GLU A 235 -19.10 -18.52 -11.93
C GLU A 235 -17.80 -19.25 -11.59
N SER A 236 -16.75 -18.46 -11.38
CA SER A 236 -15.54 -18.88 -10.69
C SER A 236 -15.25 -17.93 -9.54
N TYR A 237 -14.75 -18.43 -8.42
CA TYR A 237 -14.27 -17.58 -7.33
C TYR A 237 -13.28 -18.32 -6.44
N PHE A 238 -12.48 -17.54 -5.73
CA PHE A 238 -11.71 -18.03 -4.59
C PHE A 238 -12.45 -17.66 -3.30
N THR A 239 -12.18 -18.40 -2.23
CA THR A 239 -12.57 -18.02 -0.87
C THR A 239 -11.63 -18.68 0.13
N TYR A 240 -11.62 -18.17 1.34
CA TYR A 240 -10.82 -18.72 2.41
C TYR A 240 -11.54 -18.64 3.74
N SER A 241 -11.26 -19.59 4.63
CA SER A 241 -11.69 -19.54 6.02
C SER A 241 -10.51 -19.74 6.96
N ILE A 242 -10.70 -19.44 8.23
CA ILE A 242 -9.68 -19.58 9.28
C ILE A 242 -10.07 -20.78 10.15
N TYR A 243 -9.13 -21.69 10.40
CA TYR A 243 -9.42 -22.89 11.20
C TYR A 243 -9.80 -22.56 12.65
N ASN A 244 -9.05 -21.64 13.27
CA ASN A 244 -9.38 -21.12 14.59
C ASN A 244 -10.15 -19.81 14.45
N LYS A 245 -11.45 -19.83 14.77
CA LYS A 245 -12.34 -18.66 14.68
C LYS A 245 -11.98 -17.52 15.62
N ALA A 246 -11.14 -17.75 16.63
CA ALA A 246 -10.61 -16.69 17.49
C ALA A 246 -9.54 -15.83 16.81
N ASN A 247 -8.94 -16.31 15.71
CA ASN A 247 -7.94 -15.57 14.97
C ASN A 247 -8.61 -14.58 14.00
N ILE A 248 -8.06 -13.37 13.93
CA ILE A 248 -8.50 -12.34 12.99
C ILE A 248 -7.49 -12.25 11.86
N SER A 249 -7.96 -12.36 10.61
CA SER A 249 -7.15 -12.19 9.42
C SER A 249 -7.95 -11.58 8.28
N ARG A 250 -7.26 -10.91 7.37
CA ARG A 250 -7.84 -10.30 6.18
C ARG A 250 -6.84 -10.26 5.02
N LEU A 251 -7.37 -10.28 3.81
CA LEU A 251 -6.68 -9.92 2.58
C LEU A 251 -7.03 -8.47 2.22
N VAL A 252 -6.06 -7.67 1.77
CA VAL A 252 -6.26 -6.24 1.49
C VAL A 252 -5.52 -5.85 0.23
N MET A 253 -6.22 -5.24 -0.73
CA MET A 253 -5.59 -4.52 -1.83
C MET A 253 -5.07 -3.19 -1.28
N ASP A 254 -3.83 -3.20 -0.79
CA ASP A 254 -3.21 -2.09 -0.08
C ASP A 254 -2.93 -0.89 -1.00
N VAL A 255 -2.93 0.31 -0.44
CA VAL A 255 -2.59 1.56 -1.15
C VAL A 255 -1.19 1.52 -1.76
N SER A 256 -0.29 0.64 -1.30
CA SER A 256 1.01 0.42 -1.92
C SER A 256 0.95 -0.36 -3.24
N GLY A 257 -0.22 -0.74 -3.73
CA GLY A 257 -0.37 -1.59 -4.91
C GLY A 257 0.03 -3.05 -4.70
N GLN A 258 -0.01 -3.54 -3.46
CA GLN A 258 0.20 -4.96 -3.16
C GLN A 258 -1.06 -5.57 -2.57
N ILE A 259 -1.43 -6.78 -2.99
CA ILE A 259 -2.37 -7.60 -2.24
C ILE A 259 -1.62 -8.16 -1.01
N ARG A 260 -2.16 -7.95 0.19
CA ARG A 260 -1.52 -8.35 1.45
C ARG A 260 -2.45 -9.22 2.27
N GLN A 261 -1.96 -10.35 2.76
CA GLN A 261 -2.65 -11.11 3.81
C GLN A 261 -2.02 -10.78 5.15
N SER A 262 -2.82 -10.35 6.11
CA SER A 262 -2.34 -10.02 7.47
C SER A 262 -3.17 -10.72 8.53
N SER A 263 -2.55 -11.00 9.67
CA SER A 263 -3.20 -11.56 10.85
C SER A 263 -2.97 -10.65 12.05
N TRP A 264 -4.00 -10.48 12.88
CA TRP A 264 -3.89 -9.66 14.08
C TRP A 264 -3.13 -10.41 15.18
N LEU A 265 -2.13 -9.78 15.78
CA LEU A 265 -1.40 -10.31 16.93
C LEU A 265 -1.88 -9.61 18.20
N ASN A 266 -2.69 -10.31 19.00
CA ASN A 266 -3.22 -9.79 20.27
C ASN A 266 -2.13 -9.31 21.24
N ASN A 267 -1.00 -10.02 21.32
CA ASN A 267 0.08 -9.69 22.26
C ASN A 267 0.70 -8.30 22.00
N ASN A 268 0.73 -7.87 20.73
CA ASN A 268 1.41 -6.65 20.31
C ASN A 268 0.43 -5.58 19.80
N ASN A 269 -0.87 -5.87 19.78
CA ASN A 269 -1.91 -5.02 19.19
C ASN A 269 -1.54 -4.48 17.81
N GLN A 270 -1.07 -5.36 16.92
CA GLN A 270 -0.64 -4.99 15.58
C GLN A 270 -1.01 -6.02 14.53
N TRP A 271 -1.20 -5.55 13.30
CA TRP A 271 -1.31 -6.40 12.13
C TRP A 271 0.07 -6.94 11.75
N ASN A 272 0.21 -8.26 11.69
CA ASN A 272 1.38 -8.94 11.17
C ASN A 272 1.15 -9.37 9.72
N LEU A 273 2.02 -8.90 8.82
CA LEU A 273 2.01 -9.31 7.42
C LEU A 273 2.40 -10.79 7.31
N PHE A 274 1.51 -11.60 6.72
CA PHE A 274 1.78 -13.02 6.45
C PHE A 274 2.46 -13.19 5.09
N TRP A 275 1.94 -12.54 4.05
CA TRP A 275 2.60 -12.39 2.75
C TRP A 275 2.01 -11.21 1.97
N SER A 276 2.74 -10.75 0.95
CA SER A 276 2.28 -9.77 -0.02
C SER A 276 2.70 -10.14 -1.44
N GLN A 277 1.91 -9.70 -2.42
CA GLN A 277 2.23 -9.82 -3.84
C GLN A 277 1.96 -8.51 -4.59
N PRO A 278 2.80 -8.12 -5.57
CA PRO A 278 4.15 -8.65 -5.82
C PRO A 278 5.06 -8.50 -4.59
N ARG A 279 5.97 -9.46 -4.36
CA ARG A 279 6.87 -9.42 -3.18
C ARG A 279 7.80 -8.21 -3.15
N GLN A 280 8.32 -7.82 -4.32
CA GLN A 280 9.22 -6.69 -4.47
C GLN A 280 8.43 -5.45 -4.84
N GLN A 281 8.66 -4.35 -4.12
CA GLN A 281 7.94 -3.09 -4.33
C GLN A 281 8.13 -2.54 -5.75
N CYS A 282 9.33 -2.68 -6.33
CA CYS A 282 9.59 -2.21 -7.70
C CYS A 282 8.87 -3.02 -8.80
N LEU A 283 8.26 -4.16 -8.46
CA LEU A 283 7.38 -4.88 -9.39
C LEU A 283 5.94 -4.32 -9.38
N VAL A 284 5.61 -3.46 -8.41
CA VAL A 284 4.35 -2.71 -8.42
C VAL A 284 4.44 -1.64 -9.50
N TYR A 285 3.44 -1.62 -10.37
CA TYR A 285 3.38 -0.65 -11.45
C TYR A 285 3.41 0.78 -10.91
N SER A 286 4.29 1.61 -11.48
CA SER A 286 4.38 3.03 -11.12
C SER A 286 4.57 3.27 -9.61
N TYR A 287 5.27 2.36 -8.90
CA TYR A 287 5.53 2.48 -7.46
C TYR A 287 6.15 3.83 -7.07
N CYS A 288 7.05 4.36 -7.91
CA CYS A 288 7.72 5.65 -7.70
C CYS A 288 7.07 6.83 -8.44
N GLY A 289 5.85 6.66 -8.95
CA GLY A 289 5.14 7.69 -9.71
C GLY A 289 5.82 8.06 -11.04
N SER A 290 5.38 9.20 -11.59
CA SER A 290 5.96 9.76 -12.83
C SER A 290 7.45 10.14 -12.65
N PHE A 291 8.29 9.83 -13.63
CA PHE A 291 9.74 10.08 -13.67
C PHE A 291 10.58 9.55 -12.49
N GLY A 292 9.98 8.96 -11.45
CA GLY A 292 10.68 8.35 -10.33
C GLY A 292 11.27 7.01 -10.71
N ILE A 293 12.51 6.76 -10.29
CA ILE A 293 13.23 5.51 -10.56
C ILE A 293 13.11 4.61 -9.33
N CYS A 294 12.62 3.39 -9.54
CA CYS A 294 12.60 2.37 -8.49
C CYS A 294 13.88 1.53 -8.53
N SER A 295 14.57 1.39 -7.40
CA SER A 295 15.70 0.49 -7.24
C SER A 295 15.56 -0.35 -5.99
N SER A 296 15.57 -1.68 -6.14
CA SER A 296 15.51 -2.62 -5.01
C SER A 296 16.74 -2.56 -4.10
N LYS A 297 17.85 -1.94 -4.53
CA LYS A 297 19.10 -1.79 -3.76
C LYS A 297 19.20 -0.45 -3.02
N SER A 298 18.29 0.49 -3.27
CA SER A 298 18.34 1.80 -2.63
C SER A 298 17.38 1.89 -1.44
N GLN A 299 17.78 2.68 -0.45
CA GLN A 299 16.93 3.10 0.65
C GLN A 299 16.92 4.63 0.69
N PRO A 300 15.80 5.31 0.35
CA PRO A 300 14.50 4.74 -0.08
C PRO A 300 14.55 4.05 -1.46
N PHE A 301 13.58 3.17 -1.73
CA PHE A 301 13.44 2.47 -3.03
C PHE A 301 13.23 3.41 -4.21
N CYS A 302 12.60 4.57 -3.96
CA CYS A 302 12.30 5.56 -5.00
C CYS A 302 13.26 6.72 -4.95
N GLN A 303 13.77 7.12 -6.12
CA GLN A 303 14.65 8.26 -6.27
C GLN A 303 14.24 9.09 -7.48
N CYS A 304 14.32 10.42 -7.36
CA CYS A 304 14.20 11.29 -8.52
C CYS A 304 15.54 11.32 -9.29
N PRO A 305 15.52 11.22 -10.62
CA PRO A 305 16.71 11.40 -11.42
C PRO A 305 17.30 12.80 -11.20
N ARG A 306 18.59 12.96 -11.51
CA ARG A 306 19.24 14.28 -11.46
C ARG A 306 18.48 15.27 -12.36
N GLY A 307 18.36 16.51 -11.91
CA GLY A 307 17.53 17.52 -12.57
C GLY A 307 16.03 17.43 -12.25
N PHE A 308 15.61 16.46 -11.43
CA PHE A 308 14.25 16.33 -10.92
C PHE A 308 14.20 16.46 -9.39
N ARG A 309 13.01 16.71 -8.85
CA ARG A 309 12.68 16.75 -7.42
C ARG A 309 11.31 16.10 -7.18
N PRO A 310 11.00 15.64 -5.96
CA PRO A 310 9.67 15.15 -5.64
C PRO A 310 8.60 16.19 -5.98
N LYS A 311 7.46 15.73 -6.52
CA LYS A 311 6.31 16.59 -6.78
C LYS A 311 5.76 17.19 -5.48
N SER A 312 5.71 16.38 -4.42
CA SER A 312 5.37 16.75 -3.06
C SER A 312 6.43 16.21 -2.11
N GLN A 313 7.20 17.10 -1.46
CA GLN A 313 8.23 16.67 -0.50
C GLN A 313 7.59 16.04 0.75
N LYS A 314 6.46 16.59 1.20
CA LYS A 314 5.71 16.10 2.35
C LYS A 314 5.34 14.61 2.18
N ASP A 315 4.77 14.26 1.02
CA ASP A 315 4.31 12.88 0.75
C ASP A 315 5.52 11.95 0.58
N TRP A 316 6.58 12.44 -0.07
CA TRP A 316 7.82 11.69 -0.26
C TRP A 316 8.49 11.33 1.08
N ASP A 317 8.50 12.24 2.05
CA ASP A 317 9.04 12.01 3.40
C ASP A 317 8.20 10.98 4.18
N LEU A 318 6.90 10.89 3.87
CA LEU A 318 5.97 9.88 4.38
C LEU A 318 6.03 8.56 3.61
N LYS A 319 6.96 8.42 2.65
CA LYS A 319 7.13 7.26 1.76
C LYS A 319 5.95 7.02 0.83
N ASP A 320 5.17 8.05 0.55
CA ASP A 320 4.21 8.09 -0.55
C ASP A 320 4.89 8.69 -1.78
N TYR A 321 5.22 7.82 -2.73
CA TYR A 321 5.92 8.18 -3.97
C TYR A 321 4.95 8.29 -5.16
N SER A 322 3.64 8.15 -4.95
CA SER A 322 2.63 8.03 -6.01
C SER A 322 2.63 9.24 -6.97
N ALA A 323 2.86 10.44 -6.43
CA ALA A 323 2.94 11.68 -7.18
C ALA A 323 4.18 11.80 -8.09
N GLY A 324 5.23 11.01 -7.80
CA GLY A 324 6.48 10.97 -8.55
C GLY A 324 7.32 12.24 -8.45
N CYS A 325 8.06 12.50 -9.52
CA CYS A 325 9.08 13.51 -9.65
C CYS A 325 8.74 14.51 -10.76
N VAL A 326 9.12 15.77 -10.54
CA VAL A 326 8.99 16.84 -11.54
C VAL A 326 10.36 17.45 -11.81
N ARG A 327 10.55 18.00 -13.02
CA ARG A 327 11.79 18.69 -13.36
C ARG A 327 12.01 19.89 -12.43
N LYS A 328 13.27 20.19 -12.13
CA LYS A 328 13.64 21.39 -11.37
C LYS A 328 13.50 22.64 -12.24
N THR A 329 13.91 22.54 -13.50
CA THR A 329 13.79 23.60 -14.50
C THR A 329 12.87 23.16 -15.63
N GLU A 330 11.96 24.03 -16.05
CA GLU A 330 11.07 23.76 -17.18
C GLU A 330 11.85 23.64 -18.50
N LEU A 331 11.37 22.79 -19.40
CA LEU A 331 11.96 22.64 -20.72
C LEU A 331 11.60 23.85 -21.59
N GLN A 332 12.60 24.43 -22.24
CA GLN A 332 12.37 25.49 -23.22
C GLN A 332 12.38 24.88 -24.62
N CYS A 333 11.29 25.03 -25.38
CA CYS A 333 11.30 24.57 -26.77
C CYS A 333 11.97 25.60 -27.69
N SER A 334 13.30 25.59 -27.71
CA SER A 334 14.12 26.40 -28.60
C SER A 334 15.19 25.52 -29.25
N ARG A 335 15.50 25.75 -30.53
CA ARG A 335 16.58 25.04 -31.22
C ARG A 335 17.93 25.49 -30.63
N GLY A 336 18.71 24.58 -30.04
CA GLY A 336 20.05 24.87 -29.50
C GLY A 336 20.42 24.10 -28.23
N VAL A 337 21.51 24.52 -27.56
CA VAL A 337 22.12 23.93 -26.34
C VAL A 337 21.24 24.12 -25.09
N VAL A 338 19.98 24.49 -25.24
CA VAL A 338 19.09 24.82 -24.12
C VAL A 338 18.62 23.56 -23.39
N ASN A 339 18.47 22.45 -24.12
CA ASN A 339 18.16 21.15 -23.54
C ASN A 339 19.23 20.13 -23.92
N GLN A 340 19.50 19.22 -23.00
CA GLN A 340 20.37 18.06 -23.18
C GLN A 340 19.66 16.81 -22.69
N PHE A 341 20.31 15.66 -22.86
CA PHE A 341 19.79 14.39 -22.39
C PHE A 341 20.65 13.81 -21.28
N LEU A 342 20.01 13.45 -20.18
CA LEU A 342 20.60 12.67 -19.10
C LEU A 342 20.46 11.17 -19.45
N PRO A 343 21.57 10.44 -19.65
CA PRO A 343 21.51 9.00 -19.83
C PRO A 343 21.19 8.31 -18.49
N LEU A 344 20.13 7.52 -18.47
CA LEU A 344 19.81 6.56 -17.42
C LEU A 344 20.13 5.16 -17.94
N THR A 345 21.24 4.59 -17.48
CA THR A 345 21.74 3.29 -17.94
C THR A 345 21.17 2.14 -17.13
N ASN A 346 21.06 0.97 -17.75
CA ASN A 346 20.61 -0.27 -17.11
C ASN A 346 19.21 -0.15 -16.48
N VAL A 347 18.30 0.50 -17.19
CA VAL A 347 16.90 0.67 -16.75
C VAL A 347 15.95 -0.19 -17.56
N LYS A 348 14.85 -0.59 -16.94
CA LYS A 348 13.64 -1.01 -17.65
C LYS A 348 13.09 0.20 -18.39
N LEU A 349 12.89 0.06 -19.71
CA LEU A 349 12.29 1.14 -20.49
C LEU A 349 10.84 1.37 -20.03
N PRO A 350 10.39 2.63 -20.00
CA PRO A 350 9.02 2.96 -19.63
C PRO A 350 8.00 2.39 -20.62
N ASP A 351 6.77 2.18 -20.15
CA ASP A 351 5.65 1.86 -21.02
C ASP A 351 5.25 3.10 -21.87
N ASN A 352 4.26 2.93 -22.76
CA ASN A 352 3.78 3.97 -23.67
C ASN A 352 4.86 4.52 -24.62
N LEU A 353 5.81 3.67 -25.02
CA LEU A 353 6.79 4.01 -26.06
C LEU A 353 6.10 4.24 -27.40
N GLU A 354 6.51 5.30 -28.09
CA GLU A 354 6.14 5.56 -29.47
C GLU A 354 7.33 5.17 -30.37
N VAL A 355 7.11 4.25 -31.31
CA VAL A 355 8.12 3.92 -32.32
C VAL A 355 8.11 5.01 -33.37
N TRP A 356 9.14 5.87 -33.36
CA TRP A 356 9.23 6.99 -34.28
C TRP A 356 9.73 6.58 -35.67
N GLY A 357 10.58 5.55 -35.75
CA GLY A 357 11.07 5.00 -37.01
C GLY A 357 12.39 4.22 -36.87
N ILE A 358 12.90 3.74 -38.00
CA ILE A 358 14.22 3.11 -38.09
C ILE A 358 15.24 4.20 -38.44
N THR A 359 16.14 4.53 -37.52
CA THR A 359 17.11 5.60 -37.72
C THR A 359 18.35 5.41 -36.84
N SER A 360 19.40 6.19 -37.09
CA SER A 360 20.61 6.15 -36.29
C SER A 360 20.40 6.75 -34.89
N PHE A 361 21.23 6.36 -33.93
CA PHE A 361 21.24 6.93 -32.58
C PHE A 361 21.25 8.47 -32.59
N ASN A 362 22.17 9.08 -33.36
CA ASN A 362 22.31 10.53 -33.46
C ASN A 362 21.07 11.21 -34.06
N THR A 363 20.45 10.56 -35.05
CA THR A 363 19.23 11.06 -35.66
C THR A 363 18.05 10.99 -34.69
N CYS A 364 17.97 9.93 -33.87
CA CYS A 364 16.93 9.78 -32.85
C CYS A 364 16.97 10.91 -31.81
N GLY A 365 18.16 11.21 -31.28
CA GLY A 365 18.33 12.33 -30.34
C GLY A 365 18.00 13.69 -30.97
N SER A 366 18.41 13.91 -32.22
CA SER A 366 18.10 15.14 -32.96
C SER A 366 16.61 15.29 -33.24
N ALA A 367 15.92 14.20 -33.58
CA ALA A 367 14.48 14.17 -33.79
C ALA A 367 13.71 14.51 -32.51
N CYS A 368 14.11 13.93 -31.37
CA CYS A 368 13.53 14.27 -30.08
C CYS A 368 13.76 15.75 -29.70
N LEU A 369 14.95 16.31 -29.92
CA LEU A 369 15.20 17.74 -29.68
C LEU A 369 14.30 18.64 -30.53
N GLY A 370 14.08 18.25 -31.80
CA GLY A 370 13.20 18.96 -32.72
C GLY A 370 11.70 18.86 -32.38
N ASN A 371 11.30 17.88 -31.57
CA ASN A 371 9.94 17.71 -31.10
C ASN A 371 9.78 18.32 -29.69
N CYS A 372 9.03 19.42 -29.56
CA CYS A 372 8.81 20.10 -28.27
C CYS A 372 8.18 19.20 -27.20
N SER A 373 7.34 18.25 -27.61
CA SER A 373 6.65 17.34 -26.70
C SER A 373 7.54 16.18 -26.26
N CYS A 374 8.68 15.96 -26.91
CA CYS A 374 9.55 14.85 -26.54
C CYS A 374 10.15 15.05 -25.14
N MET A 375 9.85 14.12 -24.24
CA MET A 375 10.31 14.06 -22.85
C MET A 375 11.54 13.17 -22.69
N ALA A 376 11.65 12.11 -23.49
CA ALA A 376 12.75 11.15 -23.46
C ALA A 376 12.86 10.38 -24.78
N TYR A 377 14.01 9.79 -25.04
CA TYR A 377 14.18 8.82 -26.13
C TYR A 377 15.06 7.64 -25.71
N ALA A 378 14.96 6.55 -26.46
CA ALA A 378 15.89 5.43 -26.42
C ALA A 378 16.17 4.95 -27.85
N HIS A 379 17.30 4.30 -28.08
CA HIS A 379 17.63 3.68 -29.35
C HIS A 379 17.88 2.20 -29.12
N ASP A 380 17.14 1.36 -29.85
CA ASP A 380 17.37 -0.07 -29.88
C ASP A 380 18.36 -0.38 -31.00
N GLU A 381 19.60 -0.65 -30.63
CA GLU A 381 20.69 -0.95 -31.56
C GLU A 381 20.43 -2.21 -32.39
N SER A 382 19.73 -3.20 -31.82
CA SER A 382 19.48 -4.48 -32.49
C SER A 382 18.54 -4.34 -33.69
N SER A 383 17.55 -3.44 -33.57
CA SER A 383 16.53 -3.21 -34.60
C SER A 383 16.65 -1.85 -35.30
N ASN A 384 17.68 -1.06 -34.95
CA ASN A 384 17.86 0.34 -35.37
C ASN A 384 16.62 1.21 -35.14
N ARG A 385 15.82 0.92 -34.12
CA ARG A 385 14.57 1.65 -33.83
C ARG A 385 14.81 2.82 -32.88
N CYS A 386 14.23 3.96 -33.23
CA CYS A 386 14.11 5.12 -32.34
C CYS A 386 12.79 5.07 -31.58
N LEU A 387 12.91 5.07 -30.25
CA LEU A 387 11.79 5.04 -29.31
C LEU A 387 11.68 6.42 -28.64
N MET A 388 10.47 6.96 -28.56
CA MET A 388 10.23 8.30 -28.04
C MET A 388 9.08 8.30 -27.04
N TRP A 389 9.17 9.17 -26.04
CA TRP A 389 8.09 9.44 -25.09
C TRP A 389 7.68 10.90 -25.19
N THR A 390 6.41 11.14 -25.51
CA THR A 390 5.81 12.49 -25.61
C THR A 390 4.98 12.87 -24.39
N LYS A 391 4.81 11.92 -23.46
CA LYS A 391 4.07 12.06 -22.20
C LYS A 391 5.00 11.76 -21.02
N ASP A 392 4.46 11.95 -19.82
CA ASP A 392 5.14 11.56 -18.60
C ASP A 392 5.54 10.10 -18.63
N VAL A 393 6.74 9.85 -18.14
CA VAL A 393 7.37 8.54 -18.11
C VAL A 393 6.99 7.84 -16.81
N PHE A 394 6.50 6.61 -16.89
CA PHE A 394 6.09 5.82 -15.73
C PHE A 394 6.85 4.50 -15.66
N ASN A 395 6.80 3.85 -14.49
CA ASN A 395 7.29 2.49 -14.30
C ASN A 395 8.79 2.31 -14.57
N LEU A 396 9.60 3.36 -14.31
CA LEU A 396 11.04 3.29 -14.40
C LEU A 396 11.62 2.44 -13.28
N GLN A 397 12.44 1.46 -13.65
CA GLN A 397 13.12 0.57 -12.72
C GLN A 397 14.60 0.49 -13.08
N GLN A 398 15.47 0.65 -12.08
CA GLN A 398 16.88 0.36 -12.19
C GLN A 398 17.08 -1.16 -12.04
N PHE A 399 17.66 -1.81 -13.04
CA PHE A 399 18.05 -3.21 -12.92
C PHE A 399 19.36 -3.37 -12.15
N GLU A 400 19.63 -4.60 -11.72
CA GLU A 400 20.90 -4.95 -11.09
C GLU A 400 22.05 -4.93 -12.11
N GLU A 401 23.28 -4.67 -11.67
CA GLU A 401 24.45 -4.51 -12.54
C GLU A 401 24.72 -5.72 -13.46
N ASP A 402 24.31 -6.93 -13.06
CA ASP A 402 24.50 -8.18 -13.82
C ASP A 402 23.32 -8.52 -14.75
N TYR A 403 22.31 -7.65 -14.86
CA TYR A 403 21.15 -7.89 -15.71
C TYR A 403 21.45 -7.52 -17.17
N SER A 404 21.50 -8.52 -18.06
CA SER A 404 21.84 -8.36 -19.48
C SER A 404 20.78 -7.66 -20.34
N GLU A 405 19.62 -7.31 -19.76
CA GLU A 405 18.47 -6.72 -20.47
C GLU A 405 18.30 -5.21 -20.23
N GLY A 406 19.25 -4.59 -19.52
CA GLY A 406 19.23 -3.17 -19.25
C GLY A 406 19.37 -2.30 -20.49
N ASN A 407 18.49 -1.31 -20.62
CA ASN A 407 18.53 -0.33 -21.70
C ASN A 407 19.02 1.03 -21.19
N THR A 408 19.38 1.92 -22.11
CA THR A 408 19.68 3.32 -21.78
C THR A 408 18.52 4.23 -22.22
N LEU A 409 17.89 4.90 -21.26
CA LEU A 409 16.90 5.94 -21.53
C LEU A 409 17.55 7.31 -21.43
N TYR A 410 17.37 8.14 -22.45
CA TYR A 410 17.90 9.50 -22.52
C TYR A 410 16.79 10.49 -22.14
N LEU A 411 16.76 10.91 -20.88
CA LEU A 411 15.77 11.85 -20.34
C LEU A 411 16.12 13.30 -20.73
N ARG A 412 15.16 14.03 -21.30
CA ARG A 412 15.35 15.44 -21.66
C ARG A 412 15.36 16.33 -20.41
N LEU A 413 16.38 17.18 -20.30
CA LEU A 413 16.60 18.14 -19.23
C LEU A 413 17.02 19.50 -19.78
N SER A 414 16.83 20.55 -18.99
CA SER A 414 17.53 21.82 -19.20
C SER A 414 19.04 21.59 -19.09
N ALA A 415 19.82 22.24 -19.96
CA ALA A 415 21.28 22.18 -19.89
C ALA A 415 21.85 22.71 -18.57
N SER A 416 21.13 23.60 -17.88
CA SER A 416 21.50 24.10 -16.53
C SER A 416 21.48 23.01 -15.46
N ASP A 417 20.67 21.96 -15.66
CA ASP A 417 20.50 20.85 -14.71
C ASP A 417 21.40 19.66 -15.01
N MET A 418 22.17 19.73 -16.11
CA MET A 418 23.12 18.68 -16.47
C MET A 418 24.27 18.61 -15.46
N PRO A 419 24.91 17.43 -15.33
CA PRO A 419 26.16 17.33 -14.61
C PRO A 419 27.18 18.32 -15.18
N SER A 420 27.61 19.28 -14.37
CA SER A 420 28.80 20.05 -14.67
C SER A 420 29.95 19.06 -14.86
N SER A 421 30.69 19.17 -15.96
CA SER A 421 31.96 18.49 -16.18
C SER A 421 33.03 19.07 -15.23
N SER A 422 32.79 18.99 -13.92
CA SER A 422 33.82 19.27 -12.93
C SER A 422 34.78 18.09 -12.96
N THR A 423 35.95 18.35 -13.53
CA THR A 423 37.23 17.72 -13.23
C THR A 423 37.17 16.96 -11.92
N SER A 424 37.44 15.65 -11.99
CA SER A 424 37.80 14.77 -10.88
C SER A 424 37.99 15.54 -9.57
N GLY A 425 36.93 15.57 -8.75
CA GLY A 425 37.06 15.99 -7.37
C GLY A 425 38.15 15.12 -6.77
N LYS A 426 39.35 15.72 -6.58
CA LYS A 426 40.35 15.20 -5.66
C LYS A 426 39.62 15.13 -4.33
N SER A 427 39.04 13.96 -4.06
CA SER A 427 38.53 13.63 -2.75
C SER A 427 39.61 14.03 -1.76
N ASN A 428 39.25 14.77 -0.72
CA ASN A 428 40.11 15.10 0.43
C ASN A 428 40.52 13.84 1.22
N LYS A 429 40.85 12.73 0.54
CA LYS A 429 41.49 11.54 1.10
C LYS A 429 42.80 11.89 1.79
N ALA A 430 43.52 12.93 1.33
CA ALA A 430 44.74 13.38 1.99
C ALA A 430 44.51 13.86 3.45
N VAL A 431 43.37 14.50 3.73
CA VAL A 431 43.03 14.99 5.08
C VAL A 431 42.62 13.83 6.00
N ILE A 432 41.87 12.85 5.47
CA ILE A 432 41.43 11.67 6.23
C ILE A 432 42.61 10.72 6.49
N PHE A 433 43.48 10.47 5.49
CA PHE A 433 44.70 9.67 5.70
C PHE A 433 45.68 10.35 6.67
N GLY A 434 45.81 11.69 6.63
CA GLY A 434 46.62 12.45 7.57
C GLY A 434 46.13 12.35 9.02
N ALA A 435 44.81 12.40 9.25
CA ALA A 435 44.22 12.26 10.58
C ALA A 435 44.38 10.85 11.15
N VAL A 436 44.20 9.81 10.32
CA VAL A 436 44.34 8.41 10.73
C VAL A 436 45.81 8.07 11.07
N LEU A 437 46.77 8.50 10.25
CA LEU A 437 48.20 8.32 10.53
C LEU A 437 48.65 9.07 11.79
N GLY A 438 48.13 10.28 12.02
CA GLY A 438 48.38 11.05 13.25
C GLY A 438 47.88 10.34 14.51
N SER A 439 46.66 9.78 14.45
CA SER A 439 46.08 9.03 15.58
C SER A 439 46.82 7.72 15.89
N LEU A 440 47.31 7.00 14.87
CA LEU A 440 48.10 5.79 15.07
C LEU A 440 49.48 6.08 15.68
N GLY A 441 50.11 7.18 15.29
CA GLY A 441 51.37 7.64 15.88
C GLY A 441 51.23 7.99 17.37
N ALA A 442 50.14 8.67 17.75
CA ALA A 442 49.87 9.01 19.15
C ALA A 442 49.61 7.76 20.01
N ILE A 443 48.86 6.78 19.49
CA ILE A 443 48.60 5.51 20.20
C ILE A 443 49.90 4.71 20.40
N ALA A 444 50.78 4.66 19.39
CA ALA A 444 52.07 3.98 19.50
C ALA A 444 52.98 4.61 20.57
N LEU A 445 53.00 5.95 20.67
CA LEU A 445 53.78 6.67 21.70
C LEU A 445 53.25 6.40 23.12
N VAL A 446 51.93 6.36 23.29
CA VAL A 446 51.30 6.03 24.59
C VAL A 446 51.63 4.59 25.00
N LEU A 447 51.54 3.64 24.07
CA LEU A 447 51.90 2.24 24.34
C LEU A 447 53.38 2.08 24.71
N LEU A 448 54.29 2.80 24.04
CA LEU A 448 55.72 2.84 24.38
C LEU A 448 55.96 3.40 25.79
N ALA A 449 55.29 4.50 26.16
CA ALA A 449 55.38 5.08 27.49
C ALA A 449 54.88 4.11 28.58
N VAL A 450 53.77 3.40 28.32
CA VAL A 450 53.24 2.37 29.22
C VAL A 450 54.21 1.20 29.37
N ILE A 451 54.82 0.73 28.28
CA ILE A 451 55.83 -0.35 28.34
C ILE A 451 57.06 0.09 29.15
N ILE A 452 57.53 1.32 28.95
CA ILE A 452 58.66 1.88 29.72
C ILE A 452 58.30 1.98 31.20
N MET A 453 57.11 2.48 31.53
CA MET A 453 56.59 2.53 32.91
C MET A 453 56.48 1.14 33.54
N LEU A 454 55.96 0.15 32.82
CA LEU A 454 55.86 -1.23 33.31
C LEU A 454 57.25 -1.86 33.53
N ARG A 455 58.22 -1.57 32.65
CA ARG A 455 59.61 -2.00 32.83
C ARG A 455 60.29 -1.30 34.01
N TYR A 456 60.00 0.00 34.23
CA TYR A 456 60.49 0.76 35.37
C TYR A 456 59.90 0.24 36.69
N CYS A 457 58.59 0.00 36.74
CA CYS A 457 57.91 -0.60 37.90
C CYS A 457 58.40 -2.02 38.19
N ARG A 458 58.64 -2.85 37.16
CA ARG A 458 59.26 -4.19 37.34
C ARG A 458 60.68 -4.11 37.88
N ARG A 459 61.51 -3.16 37.41
CA ARG A 459 62.86 -2.94 37.95
C ARG A 459 62.83 -2.44 39.40
N LYS A 460 61.83 -1.65 39.78
CA LYS A 460 61.65 -1.17 41.16
C LYS A 460 61.19 -2.28 42.12
N ARG A 461 60.32 -3.21 41.66
CA ARG A 461 59.95 -4.43 42.41
C ARG A 461 61.15 -5.35 42.66
N MET A 462 62.01 -5.55 41.66
CA MET A 462 63.23 -6.38 41.80
C MET A 462 64.34 -5.73 42.64
N ARG A 463 64.21 -4.46 43.03
CA ARG A 463 65.16 -3.74 43.91
C ARG A 463 64.63 -3.56 45.34
N GLY A 464 63.38 -3.97 45.60
CA GLY A 464 62.74 -3.98 46.93
C GLY A 464 62.66 -5.36 47.58
N GLU A 465 63.25 -6.39 46.99
CA GLU A 465 63.19 -7.80 47.44
C GLU A 465 64.58 -8.35 47.85
N LYS A 466 65.52 -7.45 48.21
CA LYS A 466 66.79 -7.75 48.90
C LYS A 466 67.05 -6.70 49.99
N SER A 467 66.24 -6.72 51.06
CA SER A 467 66.58 -6.23 52.41
C SER A 467 65.35 -6.29 53.32
N ASP A 468 64.88 -7.50 53.64
CA ASP A 468 64.41 -7.82 55.00
C ASP A 468 64.11 -9.32 55.10
N GLY A 469 64.83 -10.00 55.99
CA GLY A 469 64.75 -11.45 56.19
C GLY A 469 66.01 -12.02 56.86
N THR A 470 66.38 -11.45 58.00
CA THR A 470 67.43 -11.95 58.92
C THR A 470 66.80 -12.94 59.89
N LEU A 471 67.21 -14.21 59.84
CA LEU A 471 67.54 -15.13 60.95
C LEU A 471 67.72 -16.56 60.41
#